data_AF-A0AA86YN72-F1
#
_entry.id   AF-A0AA86YN72-F1
#
_cell.length_a   1.000
_cell.length_b   1.000
_cell.length_c   1.000
_cell.angle_alpha   90.00
_cell.angle_beta   90.00
_cell.angle_gamma   90.00
#
_symmetry.space_group_name_H-M   'P 1'
#
loop_
_entity.id
_entity.type
_entity.pdbx_description
1 polymer ?
#
loop_
_entity_poly.entity_id
_entity_poly.type
_entity_poly.pdbx_seq_one_letter_code
_entity_poly.pdbx_strand_id
1 'polypeptide(L)' 'MDLKVSYMENNIIHTLVELTNRGNDDVKIAAITALGDYKATIEQQTAISRLIELCKDPNKDVAISAIKALSKLAEFF' A
#
# COMPACT_ATOMS: atom_id res chain seq x y z
N MET A 1 -19.28 11.39 7.71
CA MET A 1 -18.81 10.72 6.50
C MET A 1 -19.82 9.63 6.15
N ASP A 2 -20.22 9.52 4.88
CA ASP A 2 -21.20 8.52 4.45
C ASP A 2 -20.67 7.09 4.65
N LEU A 3 -21.47 6.21 5.27
CA LEU A 3 -21.10 4.80 5.52
C LEU A 3 -20.72 4.04 4.23
N LYS A 4 -21.30 4.43 3.11
CA LYS A 4 -20.99 3.85 1.80
C LYS A 4 -19.60 4.25 1.30
N VAL A 5 -19.17 5.48 1.60
CA VAL A 5 -17.86 6.00 1.24
C VAL A 5 -16.78 5.29 2.06
N SER A 6 -16.95 5.17 3.37
CA SER A 6 -15.99 4.45 4.22
C SER A 6 -15.90 2.95 3.89
N TYR A 7 -16.99 2.32 3.46
CA TYR A 7 -16.95 0.93 2.98
C TYR A 7 -16.13 0.80 1.68
N MET A 8 -16.33 1.69 0.71
CA MET A 8 -15.60 1.67 -0.55
C MET A 8 -14.10 1.91 -0.35
N GLU A 9 -13.72 2.87 0.51
CA GLU A 9 -12.33 3.17 0.84
C GLU A 9 -11.61 1.96 1.48
N ASN A 10 -12.26 1.33 2.47
CA ASN A 10 -11.72 0.12 3.09
C ASN A 10 -11.55 -1.03 2.08
N ASN A 11 -12.49 -1.18 1.15
CA ASN A 11 -12.42 -2.24 0.15
C ASN A 11 -11.30 -2.02 -0.87
N ILE A 12 -11.06 -0.76 -1.28
CA ILE A 12 -9.93 -0.40 -2.15
C ILE A 12 -8.61 -0.80 -1.48
N ILE A 13 -8.42 -0.40 -0.22
CA ILE A 13 -7.15 -0.64 0.48
C ILE A 13 -6.93 -2.12 0.75
N HIS A 14 -7.98 -2.84 1.17
CA HIS A 14 -7.91 -4.29 1.33
C HIS A 14 -7.45 -4.97 0.04
N THR A 15 -8.09 -4.62 -1.09
CA THR A 15 -7.75 -5.17 -2.41
C THR A 15 -6.30 -4.88 -2.79
N LEU A 16 -5.83 -3.65 -2.56
CA LEU A 16 -4.44 -3.28 -2.87
C LEU A 16 -3.44 -4.05 -1.99
N VAL A 17 -3.72 -4.19 -0.69
CA VAL A 17 -2.88 -4.98 0.22
C VAL A 17 -2.81 -6.44 -0.23
N GLU A 18 -3.93 -7.05 -0.62
CA GLU A 18 -3.96 -8.42 -1.16
C GLU A 18 -3.10 -8.56 -2.41
N LEU A 19 -3.17 -7.59 -3.33
CA LEU A 19 -2.37 -7.59 -4.56
C LEU A 19 -0.86 -7.51 -4.30
N THR A 20 -0.43 -6.93 -3.17
CA THR A 20 0.99 -6.96 -2.76
C THR A 20 1.51 -8.35 -2.34
N ASN A 21 0.63 -9.35 -2.20
CA ASN A 21 1.00 -10.73 -1.90
C ASN A 21 1.10 -11.62 -3.15
N ARG A 22 0.82 -11.08 -4.33
CA ARG A 22 0.92 -11.82 -5.59
C ARG A 22 2.40 -12.04 -5.96
N GLY A 23 2.69 -13.21 -6.53
CA GLY A 23 4.05 -13.58 -6.95
C GLY A 23 4.55 -12.87 -8.22
N ASN A 24 3.67 -12.16 -8.93
CA ASN A 24 4.08 -11.32 -10.06
C ASN A 24 4.51 -9.94 -9.50
N ASP A 25 5.79 -9.61 -9.67
CA ASP A 25 6.35 -8.37 -9.11
C ASP A 25 5.79 -7.10 -9.76
N ASP A 26 5.37 -7.12 -11.03
CA ASP A 26 4.74 -5.96 -11.67
C ASP A 26 3.40 -5.63 -11.00
N VAL A 27 2.58 -6.65 -10.73
CA VAL A 27 1.31 -6.49 -9.99
C VAL A 27 1.59 -6.00 -8.57
N LYS A 28 2.60 -6.56 -7.92
CA LYS A 28 3.02 -6.17 -6.57
C LYS A 28 3.44 -4.70 -6.53
N ILE A 29 4.29 -4.26 -7.46
CA ILE A 29 4.80 -2.88 -7.59
C ILE A 29 3.65 -1.90 -7.88
N ALA A 30 2.74 -2.27 -8.78
CA ALA A 30 1.57 -1.44 -9.09
C ALA A 30 0.69 -1.22 -7.84
N ALA A 31 0.43 -2.28 -7.07
CA ALA A 31 -0.34 -2.19 -5.84
C ALA A 31 0.36 -1.34 -4.76
N ILE A 32 1.67 -1.50 -4.57
CA ILE A 32 2.48 -0.67 -3.67
C ILE A 32 2.39 0.81 -4.05
N THR A 33 2.54 1.11 -5.34
CA THR A 33 2.47 2.48 -5.85
C THR A 33 1.09 3.10 -5.59
N ALA A 34 0.03 2.34 -5.87
CA ALA A 34 -1.34 2.75 -5.64
C ALA A 34 -1.64 3.00 -4.14
N LEU A 35 -1.10 2.20 -3.22
CA LEU A 35 -1.24 2.44 -1.77
C LEU A 35 -0.67 3.81 -1.36
N GLY A 36 0.49 4.19 -1.91
CA GLY A 36 1.07 5.51 -1.67
C GLY A 36 0.28 6.65 -2.30
N ASP A 37 -0.20 6.47 -3.54
CA ASP A 37 -0.96 7.49 -4.28
C ASP A 37 -2.38 7.69 -3.74
N TYR A 38 -3.01 6.61 -3.28
CA TYR A 38 -4.33 6.65 -2.65
C TYR A 38 -4.31 7.36 -1.29
N LYS A 39 -3.12 7.67 -0.76
CA LYS A 39 -2.92 8.27 0.57
C LYS A 39 -3.63 7.44 1.64
N ALA A 40 -3.37 6.13 1.63
CA ALA A 40 -3.83 5.25 2.69
C ALA A 40 -3.51 5.92 4.04
N THR A 41 -4.56 6.30 4.78
CA THR A 41 -4.47 6.98 6.06
C THR A 41 -3.92 6.04 7.13
N ILE A 42 -3.37 6.61 8.19
CA ILE A 42 -2.75 5.88 9.31
C ILE A 42 -3.68 4.85 9.98
N GLU A 43 -4.99 5.01 9.80
CA GLU A 43 -6.01 4.09 10.28
C GLU A 43 -5.93 2.72 9.60
N GLN A 44 -5.27 2.62 8.44
CA GLN A 44 -5.03 1.36 7.74
C GLN A 44 -3.66 0.77 8.10
N GLN A 45 -3.48 0.44 9.39
CA GLN A 45 -2.25 -0.17 9.92
C GLN A 45 -1.76 -1.36 9.09
N THR A 46 -2.67 -2.19 8.57
CA THR A 46 -2.33 -3.33 7.71
C THR A 46 -1.55 -2.93 6.46
N ALA A 47 -1.92 -1.82 5.81
CA ALA A 47 -1.21 -1.32 4.64
C ALA A 47 0.20 -0.83 5.00
N ILE A 48 0.33 -0.07 6.11
CA ILE A 48 1.62 0.42 6.59
C ILE A 48 2.55 -0.73 6.98
N SER A 49 2.06 -1.69 7.76
CA SER A 49 2.83 -2.88 8.15
C SER A 49 3.31 -3.65 6.93
N ARG A 50 2.44 -3.85 5.94
CA ARG A 50 2.80 -4.55 4.71
C ARG A 50 3.86 -3.82 3.89
N LEU A 51 3.75 -2.49 3.77
CA LEU A 51 4.77 -1.68 3.09
C LEU A 51 6.13 -1.76 3.81
N ILE A 52 6.16 -1.75 5.15
CA ILE A 52 7.40 -1.91 5.94
C ILE A 52 8.05 -3.28 5.69
N GLU A 53 7.27 -4.36 5.59
CA GLU A 53 7.79 -5.68 5.22
C GLU A 53 8.42 -5.67 3.83
N LEU A 54 7.75 -5.05 2.86
CA LEU A 54 8.17 -5.01 1.46
C LEU A 54 9.43 -4.17 1.23
N CYS A 55 9.79 -3.25 2.15
CA CYS A 55 11.09 -2.59 2.14
C CYS A 55 12.27 -3.57 2.28
N LYS A 56 12.02 -4.81 2.72
CA LYS A 56 13.01 -5.88 2.86
C LYS A 56 12.88 -6.96 1.77
N ASP A 57 12.03 -6.75 0.76
CA ASP A 57 11.85 -7.71 -0.34
C ASP A 57 13.18 -7.88 -1.11
N PRO A 58 13.60 -9.11 -1.45
CA PRO A 58 14.83 -9.35 -2.20
C PRO A 58 14.80 -8.76 -3.62
N ASN A 59 13.61 -8.54 -4.19
CA ASN A 59 13.50 -7.79 -5.43
C ASN A 59 13.65 -6.29 -5.15
N LYS A 60 14.76 -5.73 -5.66
CA LYS A 60 15.11 -4.30 -5.52
C LYS A 60 13.98 -3.36 -5.94
N ASP A 61 13.26 -3.66 -7.03
CA ASP A 61 12.24 -2.74 -7.57
C ASP A 61 10.98 -2.74 -6.69
N VAL A 62 10.67 -3.88 -6.07
CA VAL A 62 9.63 -3.99 -5.03
C VAL A 62 10.03 -3.17 -3.80
N ALA A 63 11.25 -3.36 -3.29
CA ALA A 63 11.74 -2.65 -2.11
C ALA A 63 11.77 -1.13 -2.32
N ILE A 64 12.27 -0.66 -3.47
CA ILE A 64 12.27 0.77 -3.83
C ILE A 64 10.85 1.32 -3.89
N SER A 65 9.91 0.57 -4.47
CA SER A 65 8.51 1.02 -4.56
C SER A 65 7.89 1.16 -3.18
N ALA A 66 8.18 0.24 -2.25
CA ALA A 66 7.66 0.29 -0.88
C ALA A 66 8.20 1.51 -0.11
N ILE A 67 9.49 1.80 -0.24
CA ILE A 67 10.13 2.98 0.36
C ILE A 67 9.48 4.27 -0.19
N LYS A 68 9.24 4.35 -1.51
CA LYS A 68 8.58 5.51 -2.13
C LYS A 68 7.15 5.67 -1.64
N ALA A 69 6.39 4.59 -1.52
CA ALA A 69 5.03 4.62 -1.00
C ALA A 69 5.02 5.14 0.45
N LEU A 70 5.87 4.61 1.32
CA LEU A 70 6.01 5.11 2.70
C LEU A 70 6.42 6.59 2.75
N SER A 71 7.32 7.04 1.88
CA SER A 71 7.71 8.45 1.80
C SER A 71 6.54 9.36 1.44
N LYS A 72 5.63 8.93 0.57
CA LYS A 72 4.40 9.68 0.24
C LYS A 72 3.46 9.73 1.44
N LEU A 73 3.32 8.61 2.14
CA LEU A 73 2.44 8.53 3.31
C LEU A 73 2.98 9.35 4.49
N ALA A 74 4.31 9.48 4.62
CA ALA A 74 4.99 10.26 5.66
C ALA A 74 4.49 11.71 5.77
N GLU A 75 4.02 12.31 4.66
CA GLU A 75 3.47 13.68 4.62
C GLU A 75 2.14 13.82 5.38
N PHE A 76 1.51 12.71 5.77
CA PHE A 76 0.20 12.66 6.44
C PHE A 76 0.27 12.21 7.91
N PHE A 77 1.48 12.11 8.48
CA PHE A 77 1.72 11.80 9.89
C PHE A 77 2.07 13.05 10.71
#